data_AF-A0A7W5S6B0-F1
#
_entry.id   AF-A0A7W5S6B0-F1
#
_cell.length_a   1.000
_cell.length_b   1.000
_cell.length_c   1.000
_cell.angle_alpha   90.00
_cell.angle_beta   90.00
_cell.angle_gamma   90.00
#
_symmetry.space_group_name_H-M   'P 1'
#
loop_
_entity.id
_entity.type
_entity.pdbx_description
1 polymer ?
#
loop_
_entity_poly.entity_id
_entity_poly.type
_entity_poly.pdbx_seq_one_letter_code
_entity_poly.pdbx_strand_id
1 'polypeptide(L)'
;MVPLFDRNEVMLLERDVRRRRDLDQANAVLGLPYYAIEQLSALGRIPLLSHPFFTARYTAPQTTSDALDELIDLLTTARSDGQTGWIRLRDAMHMVGGRLKPWDAVIEAMLCGDLPYSLQAGTTGVFERVRVDRNRLRAHLATPITRNGAITPLTCRIDPTFPYLNLMSKVGAAEVLNLAVRQATNLLSAFPTTNQPIVPIDEVERIARSHVTNVEIASLLGVPHQTVRGAARALGIRQSSDAGYDRVYESEIVAAVELRSANATRTKR
;
A
#
# COMPACT_ATOMS: atom_id res chain seq x y z
N MET A 1 3.04 -35.92 -40.07
CA MET A 1 3.81 -35.79 -38.82
C MET A 1 3.43 -34.44 -38.23
N VAL A 2 2.53 -34.40 -37.25
CA VAL A 2 2.15 -33.15 -36.58
C VAL A 2 3.28 -32.85 -35.59
N PRO A 3 3.91 -31.65 -35.63
CA PRO A 3 4.94 -31.33 -34.66
C PRO A 3 4.37 -31.42 -33.24
N LEU A 4 5.10 -32.08 -32.34
CA LEU A 4 4.69 -32.31 -30.95
C LEU A 4 4.51 -31.00 -30.15
N PHE A 5 5.13 -29.92 -30.63
CA PHE A 5 5.08 -28.58 -30.04
C PHE A 5 4.82 -27.53 -31.13
N ASP A 6 3.98 -26.55 -30.83
CA ASP A 6 3.81 -25.38 -31.68
C ASP A 6 5.05 -24.50 -31.59
N ARG A 7 5.68 -24.23 -32.74
CA ARG A 7 6.87 -23.38 -32.84
C ARG A 7 6.59 -21.96 -32.31
N ASN A 8 5.39 -21.42 -32.55
CA ASN A 8 5.04 -20.09 -32.09
C ASN A 8 4.95 -20.03 -30.57
N GLU A 9 4.30 -21.02 -29.96
CA GLU A 9 4.23 -21.20 -28.51
C GLU A 9 5.63 -21.29 -27.89
N VAL A 10 6.52 -22.12 -28.46
CA VAL A 10 7.91 -22.26 -27.97
C VAL A 10 8.66 -20.92 -28.02
N MET A 11 8.54 -20.16 -29.12
CA MET A 11 9.20 -18.85 -29.22
C MET A 11 8.66 -17.82 -28.23
N LEU A 12 7.34 -17.82 -27.97
CA LEU A 12 6.73 -16.97 -26.95
C LEU A 12 7.23 -17.32 -25.55
N LEU A 13 7.28 -18.61 -25.22
CA LEU A 13 7.82 -19.10 -23.95
C LEU A 13 9.29 -18.74 -23.77
N GLU A 14 10.11 -18.91 -24.80
CA GLU A 14 11.53 -18.60 -24.74
C GLU A 14 11.77 -17.10 -24.47
N ARG A 15 10.96 -16.23 -25.09
CA ARG A 15 10.98 -14.79 -24.81
C ARG A 15 10.61 -14.52 -23.35
N ASP A 16 9.48 -15.05 -22.89
CA ASP A 16 8.95 -14.78 -21.55
C ASP A 16 9.86 -15.33 -20.45
N VAL A 17 10.49 -16.48 -20.66
CA VAL A 17 11.47 -17.05 -19.72
C VAL A 17 12.64 -16.09 -19.45
N ARG A 18 13.13 -15.39 -20.48
CA ARG A 18 14.27 -14.47 -20.35
C ARG A 18 13.91 -13.17 -19.61
N ARG A 19 12.70 -12.66 -19.81
CA ARG A 19 12.24 -11.39 -19.23
C ARG A 19 11.42 -11.53 -17.95
N ARG A 20 11.09 -12.76 -17.54
CA ARG A 20 10.24 -12.99 -16.36
C ARG A 20 10.86 -12.37 -15.11
N ARG A 21 9.99 -11.89 -14.23
CA ARG A 21 10.31 -11.43 -12.89
C ARG A 21 9.31 -12.03 -11.92
N ASP A 22 9.78 -12.50 -10.78
CA ASP A 22 8.86 -12.77 -9.67
C ASP A 22 8.40 -11.46 -9.03
N LEU A 23 7.40 -11.54 -8.16
CA LEU A 23 6.85 -10.33 -7.52
C LEU A 23 7.79 -9.72 -6.46
N ASP A 24 8.78 -10.46 -5.94
CA ASP A 24 9.81 -9.89 -5.06
C ASP A 24 10.80 -9.01 -5.86
N GLN A 25 11.13 -9.43 -7.08
CA GLN A 25 11.88 -8.62 -8.03
C GLN A 25 11.08 -7.40 -8.47
N ALA A 26 9.77 -7.55 -8.70
CA ALA A 26 8.90 -6.41 -8.97
C ALA A 26 8.84 -5.43 -7.78
N ASN A 27 8.85 -5.93 -6.54
CA ASN A 27 8.94 -5.12 -5.33
C ASN A 27 10.22 -4.28 -5.31
N ALA A 28 11.37 -4.89 -5.60
CA ALA A 28 12.65 -4.17 -5.64
C ALA A 28 12.66 -3.01 -6.65
N VAL A 29 11.99 -3.19 -7.80
CA VAL A 29 11.87 -2.18 -8.86
C VAL A 29 10.87 -1.09 -8.51
N LEU A 30 9.70 -1.46 -7.99
CA LEU A 30 8.60 -0.52 -7.75
C LEU A 30 8.70 0.16 -6.38
N GLY A 31 9.29 -0.49 -5.37
CA GLY A 31 9.28 -0.02 -3.99
C GLY A 31 7.91 -0.14 -3.31
N LEU A 32 7.09 -1.10 -3.77
CA LEU A 32 5.75 -1.37 -3.26
C LEU A 32 5.71 -2.66 -2.44
N PRO A 33 4.88 -2.75 -1.38
CA PRO A 33 4.68 -4.01 -0.67
C PRO A 33 4.03 -5.06 -1.59
N TYR A 34 4.27 -6.34 -1.33
CA TYR A 34 3.83 -7.45 -2.19
C TYR A 34 2.32 -7.40 -2.52
N TYR A 35 1.47 -7.14 -1.52
CA TYR A 35 0.01 -7.07 -1.71
C TYR A 35 -0.40 -5.91 -2.64
N ALA A 36 0.38 -4.84 -2.72
CA ALA A 36 0.13 -3.74 -3.66
C ALA A 36 0.46 -4.16 -5.11
N ILE A 37 1.46 -5.01 -5.29
CA ILE A 37 1.80 -5.58 -6.60
C ILE A 37 0.70 -6.54 -7.05
N GLU A 38 0.14 -7.34 -6.13
CA GLU A 38 -1.04 -8.16 -6.43
C GLU A 38 -2.25 -7.32 -6.82
N GLN A 39 -2.51 -6.21 -6.11
CA GLN A 39 -3.56 -5.25 -6.46
C GLN A 39 -3.38 -4.69 -7.88
N LEU A 40 -2.15 -4.30 -8.26
CA LEU A 40 -1.84 -3.81 -9.61
C LEU A 40 -1.93 -4.91 -10.69
N SER A 41 -1.56 -6.14 -10.33
CA SER A 41 -1.63 -7.29 -11.22
C SER A 41 -3.07 -7.67 -11.53
N ALA A 42 -3.94 -7.67 -10.52
CA ALA A 42 -5.37 -7.90 -10.68
C ALA A 42 -6.06 -6.79 -11.48
N LEU A 43 -5.51 -5.58 -11.47
CA LEU A 43 -5.97 -4.48 -12.32
C LEU A 43 -5.44 -4.58 -13.77
N GLY A 44 -4.56 -5.53 -14.07
CA GLY A 44 -3.93 -5.68 -15.37
C GLY A 44 -2.83 -4.65 -15.65
N ARG A 45 -2.40 -3.86 -14.65
CA ARG A 45 -1.27 -2.91 -14.78
C ARG A 45 0.08 -3.62 -14.75
N ILE A 46 0.15 -4.75 -14.08
CA ILE A 46 1.33 -5.63 -14.05
C ILE A 46 0.83 -7.05 -14.37
N PRO A 47 0.49 -7.35 -15.65
CA PRO A 47 -0.08 -8.64 -16.00
C PRO A 47 0.83 -9.79 -15.58
N LEU A 48 0.21 -10.85 -15.04
CA LEU A 48 0.91 -12.09 -14.70
C LEU A 48 1.03 -12.99 -15.93
N LEU A 49 2.12 -13.75 -15.98
CA LEU A 49 2.30 -14.84 -16.93
C LEU A 49 1.37 -16.01 -16.55
N SER A 50 0.29 -16.18 -17.30
CA SER A 50 -0.76 -17.18 -17.03
C SER A 50 -0.54 -18.53 -17.71
N HIS A 51 0.46 -18.64 -18.58
CA HIS A 51 0.72 -19.87 -19.33
C HIS A 51 1.07 -21.05 -18.37
N PRO A 52 0.50 -22.25 -18.55
CA PRO A 52 0.68 -23.39 -17.62
C PRO A 52 2.14 -23.76 -17.32
N PHE A 53 3.04 -23.56 -18.27
CA PHE A 53 4.49 -23.69 -18.06
C PHE A 53 4.99 -22.89 -16.85
N PHE A 54 4.59 -21.61 -16.71
CA PHE A 54 5.09 -20.76 -15.62
C PHE A 54 4.47 -21.15 -14.29
N THR A 55 3.17 -21.46 -14.25
CA THR A 55 2.47 -21.86 -13.03
C THR A 55 2.92 -23.24 -12.53
N ALA A 56 3.32 -24.15 -13.43
CA ALA A 56 3.88 -25.45 -13.06
C ALA A 56 5.35 -25.37 -12.65
N ARG A 57 6.14 -24.48 -13.27
CA ARG A 57 7.59 -24.42 -13.06
C ARG A 57 8.01 -23.50 -11.90
N TYR A 58 7.26 -22.43 -11.65
CA TYR A 58 7.61 -21.42 -10.65
C TYR A 58 6.56 -21.38 -9.54
N THR A 59 7.02 -21.41 -8.29
CA THR A 59 6.13 -21.40 -7.11
C THR A 59 5.47 -20.05 -6.88
N ALA A 60 6.17 -18.95 -7.21
CA ALA A 60 5.64 -17.60 -7.08
C ALA A 60 5.02 -17.12 -8.41
N PRO A 61 3.97 -16.28 -8.36
CA PRO A 61 3.47 -15.58 -9.55
C PRO A 61 4.59 -14.84 -10.28
N GLN A 62 4.55 -14.89 -11.61
CA GLN A 62 5.56 -14.27 -12.47
C GLN A 62 4.91 -13.16 -13.30
N THR A 63 5.63 -12.05 -13.49
CA THR A 63 5.35 -11.00 -14.47
C THR A 63 6.57 -10.85 -15.40
N THR A 64 6.67 -9.75 -16.16
CA THR A 64 7.80 -9.48 -17.07
C THR A 64 8.43 -8.13 -16.77
N SER A 65 9.72 -7.97 -17.07
CA SER A 65 10.38 -6.65 -17.03
C SER A 65 9.61 -5.62 -17.86
N ASP A 66 9.16 -6.01 -19.05
CA ASP A 66 8.49 -5.10 -19.99
C ASP A 66 7.19 -4.54 -19.40
N ALA A 67 6.43 -5.36 -18.66
CA ALA A 67 5.22 -4.90 -17.96
C ALA A 67 5.55 -3.91 -16.82
N LEU A 68 6.67 -4.11 -16.12
CA LEU A 68 7.12 -3.17 -15.09
C LEU A 68 7.58 -1.86 -15.72
N ASP A 69 8.38 -1.94 -16.79
CA ASP A 69 8.89 -0.79 -17.52
C ASP A 69 7.74 0.03 -18.12
N GLU A 70 6.72 -0.62 -18.69
CA GLU A 70 5.51 0.04 -19.20
C GLU A 70 4.79 0.84 -18.12
N LEU A 71 4.58 0.26 -16.93
CA LEU A 71 3.98 0.99 -15.80
C LEU A 71 4.85 2.18 -15.37
N ILE A 72 6.17 2.02 -15.34
CA ILE A 72 7.11 3.09 -14.99
C ILE A 72 7.06 4.21 -16.02
N ASP A 73 6.97 3.89 -17.31
CA ASP A 73 6.87 4.86 -18.40
C ASP A 73 5.56 5.63 -18.33
N LEU A 74 4.44 4.96 -18.03
CA LEU A 74 3.15 5.60 -17.77
C LEU A 74 3.23 6.58 -16.60
N LEU A 75 3.81 6.15 -15.46
CA LEU A 75 4.01 7.00 -14.29
C LEU A 75 4.98 8.16 -14.56
N THR A 76 5.98 7.92 -15.39
CA THR A 76 6.96 8.94 -15.77
C THR A 76 6.28 9.99 -16.66
N THR A 77 5.40 9.57 -17.56
CA THR A 77 4.69 10.45 -18.50
C THR A 77 3.57 11.25 -17.82
N ALA A 78 2.80 10.64 -16.92
CA ALA A 78 1.65 11.28 -16.26
C ALA A 78 2.04 12.21 -15.08
N ARG A 79 3.34 12.32 -14.75
CA ARG A 79 3.80 13.15 -13.63
C ARG A 79 3.51 14.64 -13.87
N SER A 80 3.27 15.35 -12.78
CA SER A 80 3.17 16.81 -12.72
C SER A 80 4.47 17.43 -12.19
N ASP A 81 4.61 18.74 -12.38
CA ASP A 81 5.63 19.52 -11.69
C ASP A 81 5.36 19.51 -10.18
N GLY A 82 6.40 19.14 -9.41
CA GLY A 82 6.30 19.09 -7.97
C GLY A 82 6.15 20.48 -7.36
N GLN A 83 5.42 20.57 -6.25
CA GLN A 83 5.27 21.81 -5.48
C GLN A 83 5.92 21.70 -4.10
N THR A 84 6.31 22.84 -3.54
CA THR A 84 6.83 22.92 -2.17
C THR A 84 5.79 22.40 -1.18
N GLY A 85 6.23 21.55 -0.25
CA GLY A 85 5.37 20.97 0.79
C GLY A 85 4.74 19.62 0.45
N TRP A 86 4.90 19.12 -0.78
CA TRP A 86 4.53 17.75 -1.12
C TRP A 86 5.38 16.74 -0.32
N ILE A 87 4.73 15.66 0.12
CA ILE A 87 5.33 14.61 0.94
C ILE A 87 5.47 13.33 0.13
N ARG A 88 6.32 12.39 0.58
CA ARG A 88 6.42 11.09 -0.11
C ARG A 88 5.09 10.36 -0.05
N LEU A 89 4.73 9.68 -1.12
CA LEU A 89 3.48 8.92 -1.18
C LEU A 89 3.42 7.87 -0.07
N ARG A 90 4.53 7.14 0.16
CA ARG A 90 4.61 6.18 1.28
C ARG A 90 4.26 6.80 2.63
N ASP A 91 4.78 7.99 2.93
CA ASP A 91 4.48 8.69 4.18
C ASP A 91 3.02 9.14 4.22
N ALA A 92 2.48 9.60 3.09
CA ALA A 92 1.08 10.00 2.96
C ALA A 92 0.12 8.82 3.14
N MET A 93 0.50 7.62 2.72
CA MET A 93 -0.28 6.40 2.87
C MET A 93 -0.44 5.97 4.34
N HIS A 94 0.28 6.58 5.29
CA HIS A 94 -0.02 6.42 6.72
C HIS A 94 -1.37 6.98 7.14
N MET A 95 -2.00 7.86 6.35
CA MET A 95 -3.37 8.33 6.58
C MET A 95 -4.40 7.20 6.43
N VAL A 96 -4.04 6.10 5.76
CA VAL A 96 -4.91 4.94 5.60
C VAL A 96 -4.65 3.98 6.75
N GLY A 97 -5.66 3.77 7.58
CA GLY A 97 -5.74 2.62 8.48
C GLY A 97 -7.12 1.98 8.46
N GLY A 98 -7.34 1.01 9.34
CA GLY A 98 -8.59 0.23 9.37
C GLY A 98 -8.68 -0.88 8.32
N ARG A 99 -7.76 -0.91 7.34
CA ARG A 99 -7.82 -1.79 6.15
C ARG A 99 -6.45 -1.90 5.48
N LEU A 100 -6.30 -2.80 4.50
CA LEU A 100 -5.17 -2.76 3.57
C LEU A 100 -5.16 -1.44 2.80
N LYS A 101 -3.97 -0.97 2.45
CA LYS A 101 -3.85 0.30 1.74
C LYS A 101 -4.27 0.14 0.27
N PRO A 102 -5.06 1.08 -0.30
CA PRO A 102 -5.60 0.96 -1.64
C PRO A 102 -4.60 1.48 -2.68
N TRP A 103 -3.48 0.78 -2.85
CA TRP A 103 -2.43 1.22 -3.77
C TRP A 103 -2.91 1.29 -5.21
N ASP A 104 -3.69 0.31 -5.65
CA ASP A 104 -4.34 0.31 -6.95
C ASP A 104 -5.14 1.58 -7.22
N ALA A 105 -6.02 1.98 -6.31
CA ALA A 105 -6.88 3.14 -6.50
C ALA A 105 -6.08 4.44 -6.56
N VAL A 106 -5.09 4.57 -5.68
CA VAL A 106 -4.19 5.73 -5.65
C VAL A 106 -3.38 5.80 -6.94
N ILE A 107 -2.86 4.67 -7.43
CA ILE A 107 -2.07 4.60 -8.65
C ILE A 107 -2.93 4.89 -9.88
N GLU A 108 -4.17 4.38 -9.96
CA GLU A 108 -5.10 4.76 -11.03
C GLU A 108 -5.40 6.25 -11.01
N ALA A 109 -5.68 6.83 -9.84
CA ALA A 109 -5.93 8.25 -9.73
C ALA A 109 -4.73 9.09 -10.19
N MET A 110 -3.51 8.63 -9.94
CA MET A 110 -2.29 9.24 -10.47
C MET A 110 -2.23 9.14 -12.00
N LEU A 111 -2.45 7.93 -12.56
CA LEU A 111 -2.38 7.69 -14.00
C LEU A 111 -3.49 8.41 -14.79
N CYS A 112 -4.67 8.57 -14.20
CA CYS A 112 -5.79 9.32 -14.79
C CYS A 112 -5.66 10.84 -14.63
N GLY A 113 -4.69 11.32 -13.83
CA GLY A 113 -4.50 12.75 -13.56
C GLY A 113 -5.38 13.34 -12.45
N ASP A 114 -6.21 12.53 -11.79
CA ASP A 114 -7.06 12.93 -10.66
C ASP A 114 -6.27 13.25 -9.39
N LEU A 115 -5.13 12.58 -9.21
CA LEU A 115 -4.19 12.82 -8.11
C LEU A 115 -2.84 13.30 -8.67
N PRO A 116 -2.59 14.63 -8.71
CA PRO A 116 -1.29 15.14 -9.13
C PRO A 116 -0.17 14.66 -8.22
N TYR A 117 0.94 14.31 -8.84
CA TYR A 117 2.13 13.81 -8.17
C TYR A 117 3.39 14.21 -8.94
N SER A 118 4.53 14.16 -8.28
CA SER A 118 5.83 14.37 -8.89
C SER A 118 6.69 13.14 -8.64
N LEU A 119 7.61 12.88 -9.56
CA LEU A 119 8.55 11.77 -9.47
C LEU A 119 9.96 12.33 -9.37
N GLN A 120 10.61 12.14 -8.22
CA GLN A 120 11.98 12.59 -8.02
C GLN A 120 12.97 11.68 -8.73
N ALA A 121 14.09 12.22 -9.22
CA ALA A 121 15.20 11.39 -9.72
C ALA A 121 15.82 10.55 -8.58
N GLY A 122 16.33 9.36 -8.90
CA GLY A 122 17.01 8.49 -7.95
C GLY A 122 17.01 7.02 -8.37
N THR A 123 17.71 6.19 -7.61
CA THR A 123 17.92 4.76 -7.89
C THR A 123 17.06 3.83 -7.03
N THR A 124 16.32 4.36 -6.06
CA THR A 124 15.36 3.59 -5.27
C THR A 124 14.11 3.26 -6.07
N GLY A 125 13.31 2.32 -5.57
CA GLY A 125 12.04 1.93 -6.20
C GLY A 125 11.16 3.13 -6.54
N VAL A 126 10.43 3.04 -7.65
CA VAL A 126 9.70 4.19 -8.24
C VAL A 126 8.77 4.87 -7.24
N PHE A 127 8.00 4.11 -6.48
CA PHE A 127 7.03 4.66 -5.52
C PHE A 127 7.65 5.26 -4.26
N GLU A 128 8.92 4.97 -3.97
CA GLU A 128 9.68 5.66 -2.90
C GLU A 128 10.01 7.11 -3.28
N ARG A 129 10.00 7.41 -4.58
CA ARG A 129 10.35 8.71 -5.18
C ARG A 129 9.13 9.54 -5.55
N VAL A 130 7.93 8.97 -5.44
CA VAL A 130 6.67 9.67 -5.71
C VAL A 130 6.38 10.62 -4.55
N ARG A 131 6.04 11.86 -4.89
CA ARG A 131 5.55 12.86 -3.94
C ARG A 131 4.18 13.39 -4.34
N VAL A 132 3.32 13.58 -3.35
CA VAL A 132 1.93 14.00 -3.50
C VAL A 132 1.58 15.12 -2.51
N ASP A 133 0.52 15.86 -2.83
CA ASP A 133 -0.13 16.75 -1.88
C ASP A 133 -0.96 15.93 -0.88
N ARG A 134 -0.68 16.10 0.42
CA ARG A 134 -1.38 15.38 1.50
C ARG A 134 -2.89 15.62 1.48
N ASN A 135 -3.32 16.87 1.31
CA ASN A 135 -4.72 17.25 1.39
C ASN A 135 -5.51 16.73 0.19
N ARG A 136 -4.91 16.75 -1.00
CA ARG A 136 -5.51 16.14 -2.20
C ARG A 136 -5.65 14.63 -2.07
N LEU A 137 -4.60 13.94 -1.60
CA LEU A 137 -4.69 12.51 -1.34
C LEU A 137 -5.76 12.21 -0.29
N ARG A 138 -5.82 12.98 0.81
CA ARG A 138 -6.86 12.82 1.85
C ARG A 138 -8.26 12.99 1.27
N ALA A 139 -8.48 14.01 0.43
CA ALA A 139 -9.76 14.24 -0.23
C ALA A 139 -10.14 13.08 -1.17
N HIS A 140 -9.16 12.56 -1.91
CA HIS A 140 -9.36 11.39 -2.77
C HIS A 140 -9.73 10.13 -1.95
N LEU A 141 -9.02 9.87 -0.86
CA LEU A 141 -9.25 8.72 0.03
C LEU A 141 -10.58 8.80 0.79
N ALA A 142 -11.15 9.99 0.97
CA ALA A 142 -12.44 10.20 1.62
C ALA A 142 -13.63 9.78 0.73
N THR A 143 -13.42 9.64 -0.58
CA THR A 143 -14.45 9.16 -1.50
C THR A 143 -14.44 7.62 -1.50
N PRO A 144 -15.59 6.94 -1.31
CA PRO A 144 -15.66 5.50 -1.47
C PRO A 144 -15.18 5.12 -2.86
N ILE A 145 -14.09 4.35 -2.95
CA ILE A 145 -13.56 3.81 -4.20
C ILE A 145 -14.56 2.75 -4.68
N THR A 146 -15.59 3.17 -5.41
CA THR A 146 -16.60 2.29 -6.01
C THR A 146 -16.19 2.04 -7.46
N ARG A 147 -15.75 0.83 -7.77
CA ARG A 147 -15.52 0.37 -9.15
C ARG A 147 -16.76 -0.41 -9.60
N ASN A 148 -17.17 -0.26 -10.86
CA ASN A 148 -18.29 -1.03 -11.43
C ASN A 148 -17.94 -2.54 -11.43
N GLY A 149 -18.52 -3.33 -10.52
CA GLY A 149 -18.41 -4.79 -10.57
C GLY A 149 -18.50 -5.62 -9.27
N ALA A 150 -18.02 -5.19 -8.08
CA ALA A 150 -18.11 -6.01 -6.84
C ALA A 150 -17.76 -5.26 -5.53
N ILE A 151 -18.04 -5.95 -4.40
CA ILE A 151 -18.48 -5.54 -3.04
C ILE A 151 -17.47 -4.78 -2.18
N THR A 152 -18.02 -3.90 -1.32
CA THR A 152 -17.30 -2.97 -0.45
C THR A 152 -16.94 -3.40 0.96
N PRO A 153 -15.70 -3.21 1.51
CA PRO A 153 -15.00 -1.93 1.82
C PRO A 153 -13.45 -1.84 1.53
N LEU A 154 -12.81 -2.51 0.55
CA LEU A 154 -13.28 -2.87 -0.79
C LEU A 154 -12.25 -3.54 -1.71
N THR A 155 -11.02 -3.02 -1.77
CA THR A 155 -10.07 -3.29 -2.86
C THR A 155 -9.06 -4.39 -2.54
N CYS A 156 -9.43 -5.31 -1.64
CA CYS A 156 -8.78 -6.61 -1.54
C CYS A 156 -9.59 -7.58 -2.37
N ARG A 157 -9.02 -8.01 -3.51
CA ARG A 157 -9.63 -8.97 -4.43
C ARG A 157 -10.65 -8.40 -5.39
N ILE A 158 -10.23 -7.36 -6.12
CA ILE A 158 -10.95 -6.74 -7.25
C ILE A 158 -11.44 -7.80 -8.24
N ASP A 159 -10.62 -8.83 -8.43
CA ASP A 159 -10.96 -10.00 -9.21
C ASP A 159 -10.97 -11.24 -8.29
N PRO A 160 -12.15 -11.87 -8.05
CA PRO A 160 -12.24 -13.07 -7.22
C PRO A 160 -11.53 -14.29 -7.86
N THR A 161 -11.19 -14.20 -9.16
CA THR A 161 -10.43 -15.23 -9.88
C THR A 161 -8.92 -15.03 -9.80
N PHE A 162 -8.45 -13.86 -9.34
CA PHE A 162 -7.03 -13.60 -9.17
C PHE A 162 -6.48 -14.34 -7.93
N PRO A 163 -5.33 -15.03 -8.04
CA PRO A 163 -4.80 -15.89 -6.99
C PRO A 163 -4.05 -15.10 -5.89
N TYR A 164 -4.76 -14.28 -5.12
CA TYR A 164 -4.17 -13.54 -4.01
C TYR A 164 -3.62 -14.47 -2.93
N LEU A 165 -2.44 -14.12 -2.40
CA LEU A 165 -1.92 -14.75 -1.21
C LEU A 165 -2.81 -14.45 0.01
N ASN A 166 -2.90 -15.42 0.92
CA ASN A 166 -3.58 -15.26 2.22
C ASN A 166 -2.61 -14.88 3.34
N LEU A 167 -1.33 -14.74 3.02
CA LEU A 167 -0.23 -14.51 3.96
C LEU A 167 0.57 -13.31 3.48
N MET A 168 1.06 -12.49 4.41
CA MET A 168 1.96 -11.38 4.12
C MET A 168 3.15 -11.36 5.06
N SER A 169 4.25 -10.72 4.65
CA SER A 169 5.41 -10.59 5.53
C SER A 169 5.10 -9.70 6.75
N LYS A 170 5.83 -9.88 7.86
CA LYS A 170 5.73 -8.97 9.03
C LYS A 170 6.01 -7.50 8.68
N VAL A 171 6.86 -7.25 7.68
CA VAL A 171 7.11 -5.90 7.16
C VAL A 171 5.88 -5.36 6.44
N GLY A 172 5.23 -6.17 5.60
CA GLY A 172 3.95 -5.82 4.97
C GLY A 172 2.85 -5.57 6.00
N ALA A 173 2.76 -6.41 7.03
CA ALA A 173 1.81 -6.22 8.12
C ALA A 173 2.07 -4.93 8.90
N ALA A 174 3.33 -4.61 9.22
CA ALA A 174 3.71 -3.37 9.88
C ALA A 174 3.34 -2.13 9.04
N GLU A 175 3.51 -2.23 7.72
CA GLU A 175 3.15 -1.17 6.76
C GLU A 175 1.65 -0.89 6.81
N VAL A 176 0.82 -1.92 6.74
CA VAL A 176 -0.65 -1.84 6.84
C VAL A 176 -1.10 -1.27 8.18
N LEU A 177 -0.48 -1.73 9.27
CA LEU A 177 -0.84 -1.33 10.64
C LEU A 177 -0.25 0.02 11.05
N ASN A 178 0.51 0.68 10.17
CA ASN A 178 1.22 1.94 10.47
C ASN A 178 2.15 1.84 11.71
N LEU A 179 2.88 0.73 11.84
CA LEU A 179 3.73 0.43 12.99
C LEU A 179 5.22 0.60 12.68
N ALA A 180 5.96 1.13 13.65
CA ALA A 180 7.42 1.05 13.63
C ALA A 180 7.90 -0.38 13.87
N VAL A 181 9.13 -0.68 13.44
CA VAL A 181 9.75 -2.03 13.55
C VAL A 181 9.59 -2.65 14.94
N ARG A 182 9.91 -1.89 16.00
CA ARG A 182 9.81 -2.40 17.38
C ARG A 182 8.37 -2.76 17.78
N GLN A 183 7.40 -1.93 17.42
CA GLN A 183 5.99 -2.16 17.72
C GLN A 183 5.47 -3.38 16.95
N ALA A 184 5.85 -3.49 15.67
CA ALA A 184 5.51 -4.64 14.84
C ALA A 184 6.12 -5.93 15.38
N THR A 185 7.39 -5.92 15.80
CA THR A 185 8.04 -7.10 16.39
C THR A 185 7.31 -7.60 17.63
N ASN A 186 6.90 -6.70 18.53
CA ASN A 186 6.18 -7.06 19.74
C ASN A 186 4.77 -7.57 19.43
N LEU A 187 4.01 -6.82 18.63
CA LEU A 187 2.62 -7.15 18.30
C LEU A 187 2.51 -8.45 17.50
N LEU A 188 3.42 -8.65 16.55
CA LEU A 188 3.44 -9.80 15.64
C LEU A 188 4.35 -10.93 16.16
N SER A 189 4.73 -10.90 17.44
CA SER A 189 5.59 -11.91 18.07
C SER A 189 4.95 -13.30 18.09
N ALA A 190 3.62 -13.35 18.16
CA ALA A 190 2.84 -14.59 18.16
C ALA A 190 2.90 -15.36 16.82
N PHE A 191 3.26 -14.68 15.72
CA PHE A 191 3.35 -15.32 14.41
C PHE A 191 4.74 -15.92 14.19
N PRO A 192 4.82 -17.16 13.65
CA PRO A 192 6.08 -17.85 13.43
C PRO A 192 7.02 -17.04 12.51
N THR A 193 8.32 -17.17 12.78
CA THR A 193 9.39 -16.49 12.02
C THR A 193 10.26 -17.49 11.24
N THR A 194 10.03 -18.79 11.43
CA THR A 194 10.78 -19.86 10.79
C THR A 194 10.41 -19.96 9.30
N ASN A 195 11.44 -19.97 8.44
CA ASN A 195 11.42 -20.02 6.96
C ASN A 195 11.03 -18.70 6.26
N GLN A 196 9.92 -18.05 6.61
CA GLN A 196 9.59 -16.68 6.20
C GLN A 196 8.68 -16.05 7.28
N PRO A 197 8.92 -14.80 7.74
CA PRO A 197 8.06 -14.16 8.74
C PRO A 197 6.72 -13.79 8.13
N ILE A 198 5.75 -14.70 8.18
CA ILE A 198 4.43 -14.56 7.56
C ILE A 198 3.32 -14.35 8.60
N VAL A 199 2.33 -13.55 8.24
CA VAL A 199 1.14 -13.21 9.03
C VAL A 199 -0.10 -13.39 8.15
N PRO A 200 -1.17 -14.05 8.61
CA PRO A 200 -2.44 -14.11 7.89
C PRO A 200 -3.00 -12.72 7.61
N ILE A 201 -3.41 -12.46 6.37
CA ILE A 201 -3.89 -11.13 5.96
C ILE A 201 -5.19 -10.75 6.70
N ASP A 202 -6.11 -11.70 6.87
CA ASP A 202 -7.36 -11.52 7.60
C ASP A 202 -7.14 -11.06 9.05
N GLU A 203 -6.11 -11.58 9.69
CA GLU A 203 -5.70 -11.21 11.03
C GLU A 203 -5.07 -9.81 11.07
N VAL A 204 -4.24 -9.44 10.10
CA VAL A 204 -3.73 -8.08 9.95
C VAL A 204 -4.88 -7.09 9.77
N GLU A 205 -5.84 -7.40 8.91
CA GLU A 205 -7.01 -6.55 8.70
C GLU A 205 -7.90 -6.47 9.95
N ARG A 206 -8.06 -7.57 10.69
CA ARG A 206 -8.79 -7.58 11.96
C ARG A 206 -8.15 -6.62 12.96
N ILE A 207 -6.83 -6.67 13.11
CA ILE A 207 -6.08 -5.75 13.98
C ILE A 207 -6.22 -4.30 13.47
N ALA A 208 -6.09 -4.07 12.16
CA ALA A 208 -6.22 -2.75 11.56
C ALA A 208 -7.60 -2.13 11.85
N ARG A 209 -8.68 -2.92 11.73
CA ARG A 209 -10.05 -2.50 12.03
C ARG A 209 -10.28 -2.13 13.49
N SER A 210 -9.55 -2.75 14.42
CA SER A 210 -9.77 -2.51 15.86
C SER A 210 -8.79 -1.52 16.48
N HIS A 211 -7.71 -1.14 15.80
CA HIS A 211 -6.69 -0.26 16.34
C HIS A 211 -6.38 0.93 15.46
N VAL A 212 -6.03 2.05 16.09
CA VAL A 212 -5.56 3.27 15.43
C VAL A 212 -4.25 3.73 16.07
N THR A 213 -3.26 4.05 15.23
CA THR A 213 -1.94 4.50 15.71
C THR A 213 -1.85 6.02 15.82
N ASN A 214 -0.88 6.49 16.63
CA ASN A 214 -0.52 7.90 16.63
C ASN A 214 -0.08 8.40 15.25
N VAL A 215 0.63 7.56 14.49
CA VAL A 215 1.16 7.91 13.16
C VAL A 215 0.01 8.11 12.17
N GLU A 216 -1.01 7.27 12.24
CA GLU A 216 -2.19 7.37 11.40
C GLU A 216 -2.94 8.68 11.61
N ILE A 217 -3.32 8.98 12.86
CA ILE A 217 -4.04 10.22 13.21
C ILE A 217 -3.17 11.45 12.91
N ALA A 218 -1.87 11.39 13.21
CA ALA A 218 -0.94 12.47 12.94
C ALA A 218 -0.83 12.76 11.43
N SER A 219 -0.76 11.71 10.62
CA SER A 219 -0.70 11.82 9.17
C SER A 219 -2.01 12.38 8.62
N LEU A 220 -3.15 11.90 9.13
CA LEU A 220 -4.49 12.37 8.73
C LEU A 220 -4.67 13.87 8.96
N LEU A 221 -4.19 14.37 10.11
CA LEU A 221 -4.33 15.76 10.53
C LEU A 221 -3.15 16.66 10.14
N GLY A 222 -2.06 16.08 9.62
CA GLY A 222 -0.85 16.83 9.28
C GLY A 222 -0.14 17.44 10.48
N VAL A 223 -0.18 16.78 11.65
CA VAL A 223 0.43 17.25 12.91
C VAL A 223 1.54 16.29 13.39
N PRO A 224 2.42 16.71 14.32
CA PRO A 224 3.35 15.79 14.98
C PRO A 224 2.62 14.71 15.80
N HIS A 225 3.14 13.48 15.80
CA HIS A 225 2.53 12.36 16.54
C HIS A 225 2.50 12.56 18.06
N GLN A 226 3.40 13.39 18.61
CA GLN A 226 3.39 13.76 20.03
C GLN A 226 2.13 14.56 20.40
N THR A 227 1.58 15.34 19.46
CA THR A 227 0.33 16.09 19.65
C THR A 227 -0.84 15.15 19.87
N VAL A 228 -0.91 14.07 19.07
CA VAL A 228 -1.93 13.02 19.18
C VAL A 228 -1.83 12.33 20.54
N ARG A 229 -0.62 11.88 20.92
CA ARG A 229 -0.38 11.23 22.21
C ARG A 229 -0.78 12.13 23.38
N GLY A 230 -0.46 13.41 23.29
CA GLY A 230 -0.85 14.40 24.29
C GLY A 230 -2.36 14.59 24.37
N ALA A 231 -3.08 14.53 23.24
CA ALA A 231 -4.53 14.70 23.18
C ALA A 231 -5.24 13.49 23.79
N ALA A 232 -4.86 12.27 23.39
CA ALA A 232 -5.38 11.03 23.98
C ALA A 232 -5.17 10.99 25.51
N ARG A 233 -3.97 11.39 25.99
CA ARG A 233 -3.69 11.48 27.43
C ARG A 233 -4.62 12.46 28.16
N ALA A 234 -4.94 13.60 27.55
CA ALA A 234 -5.83 14.60 28.16
C ALA A 234 -7.29 14.12 28.22
N LEU A 235 -7.70 13.25 27.30
CA LEU A 235 -8.99 12.56 27.33
C LEU A 235 -9.01 11.35 28.29
N GLY A 236 -7.87 10.98 28.89
CA GLY A 236 -7.76 9.78 29.73
C GLY A 236 -7.75 8.47 28.95
N ILE A 237 -7.69 8.51 27.62
CA ILE A 237 -7.68 7.33 26.76
C ILE A 237 -6.31 6.65 26.87
N ARG A 238 -6.31 5.41 27.34
CA ARG A 238 -5.10 4.59 27.45
C ARG A 238 -4.83 3.86 26.14
N GLN A 239 -3.54 3.69 25.86
CA GLN A 239 -3.10 2.86 24.74
C GLN A 239 -3.45 1.40 25.04
N SER A 240 -4.16 0.74 24.12
CA SER A 240 -4.64 -0.64 24.32
C SER A 240 -3.54 -1.68 24.09
N SER A 241 -2.59 -1.38 23.18
CA SER A 241 -1.46 -2.25 22.87
C SER A 241 -0.35 -1.50 22.11
N ASP A 242 0.69 -2.22 21.68
CA ASP A 242 1.69 -1.68 20.75
C ASP A 242 1.08 -1.27 19.39
N ALA A 243 -0.13 -1.74 19.07
CA ALA A 243 -0.91 -1.32 17.91
C ALA A 243 -1.56 0.08 18.04
N GLY A 244 -1.46 0.72 19.22
CA GLY A 244 -2.01 2.05 19.47
C GLY A 244 -3.25 2.04 20.36
N TYR A 245 -4.26 2.82 19.99
CA TYR A 245 -5.51 2.94 20.72
C TYR A 245 -6.58 2.05 20.11
N ASP A 246 -7.63 1.75 20.87
CA ASP A 246 -8.85 1.18 20.28
C ASP A 246 -9.45 2.21 19.30
N ARG A 247 -9.76 1.74 18.09
CA ARG A 247 -10.28 2.58 17.00
C ARG A 247 -11.63 3.21 17.35
N VAL A 248 -12.40 2.67 18.30
CA VAL A 248 -13.65 3.31 18.76
C VAL A 248 -13.44 4.74 19.26
N TYR A 249 -12.25 5.06 19.77
CA TYR A 249 -11.90 6.39 20.29
C TYR A 249 -11.28 7.33 19.23
N GLU A 250 -11.13 6.88 17.98
CA GLU A 250 -10.46 7.64 16.92
C GLU A 250 -11.07 9.06 16.76
N SER A 251 -12.40 9.14 16.68
CA SER A 251 -13.13 10.40 16.47
C SER A 251 -12.92 11.40 17.61
N GLU A 252 -12.91 10.92 18.87
CA GLU A 252 -12.66 11.74 20.06
C GLU A 252 -11.24 12.30 20.07
N ILE A 253 -10.25 11.45 19.75
CA ILE A 253 -8.84 11.86 19.69
C ILE A 253 -8.65 12.89 18.58
N VAL A 254 -9.23 12.67 17.40
CA VAL A 254 -9.18 13.61 16.27
C VAL A 254 -9.74 14.98 16.68
N ALA A 255 -10.94 15.02 17.24
CA ALA A 255 -11.57 16.27 17.67
C ALA A 255 -10.72 17.03 18.70
N ALA A 256 -10.11 16.31 19.66
CA ALA A 256 -9.24 16.92 20.67
C ALA A 256 -7.94 17.49 20.07
N VAL A 257 -7.37 16.87 19.04
CA VAL A 257 -6.17 17.38 18.34
C VAL A 257 -6.51 18.64 17.55
N GLU A 258 -7.65 18.67 16.87
CA GLU A 258 -8.09 19.84 16.10
C GLU A 258 -8.34 21.05 17.01
N LEU A 259 -9.03 20.87 18.14
CA LEU A 259 -9.25 21.91 19.15
C LEU A 259 -7.94 22.51 19.68
N ARG A 260 -6.95 21.65 19.97
CA ARG A 260 -5.63 22.08 20.43
C ARG A 260 -4.86 22.87 19.37
N SER A 261 -4.94 22.43 18.13
CA SER A 261 -4.26 23.09 17.00
C SER A 261 -4.87 24.46 16.71
N ALA A 262 -6.19 24.60 16.83
CA ALA A 262 -6.89 25.87 16.71
C ALA A 262 -6.48 26.87 17.82
N ASN A 263 -6.40 26.41 19.07
CA ASN A 263 -6.00 27.25 20.21
C ASN A 263 -4.55 27.72 20.09
N ALA A 264 -3.62 26.84 19.68
CA ALA A 264 -2.21 27.20 19.50
C ALA A 264 -1.99 28.25 18.40
N THR A 265 -2.88 28.29 17.39
CA THR A 265 -2.82 29.28 16.31
C THR A 265 -3.33 30.65 16.76
N ARG A 266 -4.31 30.69 17.68
CA ARG A 266 -4.85 31.94 18.25
C ARG A 266 -3.87 32.65 19.17
N THR A 267 -3.07 31.92 19.95
CA THR A 267 -2.10 32.51 20.89
C THR A 267 -0.86 33.11 20.21
N LYS A 268 -0.64 32.82 18.91
CA LYS A 268 0.50 33.33 18.13
C LYS A 268 0.17 34.59 17.30
N ARG A 269 -1.08 35.05 17.33
CA ARG A 269 -1.54 36.30 16.71
C ARG A 269 -1.71 37.36 17.78
#